data_AF-A0A0Q7R3Z0-F1
#
_entry.id   AF-A0A0Q7R3Z0-F1
#
_cell.length_a   1.000
_cell.length_b   1.000
_cell.length_c   1.000
_cell.angle_alpha   90.00
_cell.angle_beta   90.00
_cell.angle_gamma   90.00
#
_symmetry.space_group_name_H-M   'P 1'
#
loop_
_entity.id
_entity.type
_entity.pdbx_description
1 polymer ?
#
loop_
_entity_poly.entity_id
_entity_poly.type
_entity_poly.pdbx_seq_one_letter_code
_entity_poly.pdbx_strand_id
1 'polypeptide(L)'
;MSAFAVEPVLTATHIIWFVALLAFAVATQVVFSPKRRAIMGGLKFAAASAFVAAPGLAGVTLVRGAYRLGYLDEGRGFWEANLRSMVWMSGAILAGQLAVRFLPPMAGLSRDLRDADRAVWSERLGRWMGRAR
;
A
#
# COMPACT_ATOMS: atom_id res chain seq x y z
N MET A 1 -24.80 -12.12 17.53
CA MET A 1 -23.38 -12.48 17.61
C MET A 1 -22.65 -11.76 16.49
N SER A 2 -21.65 -10.95 16.81
CA SER A 2 -20.79 -10.30 15.81
C SER A 2 -20.08 -11.36 14.97
N ALA A 3 -20.03 -11.17 13.65
CA ALA A 3 -19.29 -12.06 12.73
C ALA A 3 -17.76 -11.89 12.84
N PHE A 4 -17.30 -10.99 13.70
CA PHE A 4 -15.90 -10.65 13.92
C PHE A 4 -15.44 -11.08 15.31
N ALA A 5 -14.13 -11.35 15.45
CA ALA A 5 -13.53 -11.72 16.73
C ALA A 5 -13.56 -10.60 17.80
N VAL A 6 -13.78 -9.35 17.35
CA VAL A 6 -14.05 -8.14 18.13
C VAL A 6 -14.67 -7.11 17.17
N GLU A 7 -15.46 -6.18 17.66
CA GLU A 7 -15.96 -5.07 16.85
C GLU A 7 -14.83 -4.06 16.56
N PRO A 8 -14.50 -3.80 15.28
CA PRO A 8 -13.43 -2.85 14.95
C PRO A 8 -13.89 -1.41 15.16
N VAL A 9 -13.07 -0.61 15.85
CA VAL A 9 -13.38 0.80 16.15
C VAL A 9 -12.59 1.72 15.22
N LEU A 10 -13.25 2.13 14.13
CA LEU A 10 -12.65 3.06 13.16
C LEU A 10 -12.82 4.51 13.62
N THR A 11 -11.75 5.29 13.60
CA THR A 11 -11.75 6.69 14.04
C THR A 11 -11.28 7.60 12.92
N ALA A 12 -11.64 8.88 12.99
CA ALA A 12 -11.16 9.90 12.06
C ALA A 12 -9.62 9.98 12.04
N THR A 13 -8.97 9.79 13.20
CA THR A 13 -7.51 9.77 13.32
C THR A 13 -6.87 8.68 12.47
N HIS A 14 -7.45 7.48 12.41
CA HIS A 14 -6.95 6.41 11.52
C HIS A 14 -6.99 6.83 10.05
N ILE A 15 -8.09 7.47 9.62
CA ILE A 15 -8.28 7.94 8.23
C ILE A 15 -7.28 9.05 7.91
N ILE A 16 -7.11 10.03 8.81
CA ILE A 16 -6.16 11.13 8.64
C ILE A 16 -4.74 10.59 8.44
N TRP A 17 -4.30 9.66 9.30
CA TRP A 17 -2.97 9.07 9.18
C TRP A 17 -2.81 8.22 7.92
N PHE A 18 -3.84 7.46 7.52
CA PHE A 18 -3.82 6.73 6.26
C PHE A 18 -3.60 7.66 5.06
N VAL A 19 -4.41 8.72 4.96
CA VAL A 19 -4.33 9.68 3.84
C VAL A 19 -2.99 10.42 3.85
N ALA A 20 -2.54 10.88 5.02
CA ALA A 20 -1.27 11.61 5.14
C ALA A 20 -0.07 10.74 4.71
N LEU A 21 -0.01 9.48 5.18
CA LEU A 21 1.06 8.56 4.83
C LEU A 21 0.99 8.13 3.37
N LEU A 22 -0.22 7.93 2.82
CA LEU A 22 -0.40 7.59 1.41
C LEU A 22 0.05 8.75 0.50
N ALA A 23 -0.37 9.97 0.81
CA ALA A 23 0.05 11.17 0.10
C ALA A 23 1.57 11.34 0.14
N PHE A 24 2.18 11.15 1.31
CA PHE A 24 3.64 11.20 1.46
C PHE A 24 4.35 10.11 0.63
N ALA A 25 3.85 8.87 0.67
CA ALA A 25 4.41 7.76 -0.11
C ALA A 25 4.31 8.03 -1.63
N VAL A 26 3.19 8.58 -2.11
CA VAL A 26 3.03 8.93 -3.52
C VAL A 26 3.92 10.12 -3.89
N ALA A 27 3.97 11.15 -3.05
CA ALA A 27 4.80 12.33 -3.30
C ALA A 27 6.29 11.96 -3.40
N THR A 28 6.79 11.11 -2.51
CA THR A 28 8.17 10.61 -2.58
C THR A 28 8.42 9.83 -3.88
N GLN A 29 7.51 8.94 -4.29
CA GLN A 29 7.63 8.25 -5.58
C GLN A 29 7.67 9.24 -6.75
N VAL A 30 6.80 10.26 -6.74
CA VAL A 30 6.74 11.28 -7.80
C VAL A 30 8.04 12.09 -7.85
N VAL A 31 8.57 12.54 -6.71
CA VAL A 31 9.79 13.35 -6.66
C VAL A 31 11.01 12.56 -7.15
N PHE A 32 11.17 11.31 -6.72
CA PHE A 32 12.40 10.53 -6.96
C PHE A 32 12.35 9.61 -8.19
N SER A 33 11.26 9.60 -8.97
CA SER A 33 11.09 8.69 -10.12
C SER A 33 10.82 9.37 -11.47
N PRO A 34 11.61 10.38 -11.88
CA PRO A 34 11.31 11.17 -13.08
C PRO A 34 11.25 10.32 -14.36
N LYS A 35 12.11 9.31 -14.50
CA LYS A 35 12.12 8.41 -15.66
C LYS A 35 10.86 7.57 -15.78
N ARG A 36 10.40 6.96 -14.68
CA ARG A 36 9.16 6.15 -14.65
C ARG A 36 7.94 7.00 -14.96
N ARG A 37 7.93 8.23 -14.43
CA ARG A 37 6.91 9.22 -14.70
C ARG A 37 6.87 9.65 -16.16
N ALA A 38 8.02 9.81 -16.80
CA ALA A 38 8.10 10.12 -18.23
C ALA A 38 7.54 9.00 -19.11
N ILE A 39 7.73 7.73 -18.72
CA ILE A 39 7.22 6.56 -19.45
C ILE A 39 5.69 6.44 -19.31
N MET A 40 5.16 6.56 -18.10
CA MET A 40 3.74 6.28 -17.83
C MET A 40 2.82 7.50 -17.94
N GLY A 41 3.37 8.71 -17.85
CA GLY A 41 2.61 9.92 -17.58
C GLY A 41 2.38 10.16 -16.08
N GLY A 42 2.36 11.43 -15.67
CA GLY A 42 2.31 11.86 -14.27
C GLY A 42 1.12 11.30 -13.47
N LEU A 43 -0.09 11.49 -14.01
CA LEU A 43 -1.32 11.07 -13.34
C LEU A 43 -1.41 9.55 -13.19
N LYS A 44 -1.11 8.82 -14.26
CA LYS A 44 -1.13 7.34 -14.27
C LYS A 44 -0.10 6.77 -13.31
N PHE A 45 1.10 7.35 -13.26
CA PHE A 45 2.14 6.97 -12.31
C PHE A 45 1.73 7.21 -10.85
N ALA A 46 1.15 8.38 -10.55
CA ALA A 46 0.68 8.70 -9.20
C ALA A 46 -0.44 7.73 -8.74
N ALA A 47 -1.41 7.46 -9.61
CA ALA A 47 -2.48 6.51 -9.35
C ALA A 47 -1.94 5.08 -9.12
N ALA A 48 -1.06 4.60 -10.00
CA ALA A 48 -0.44 3.27 -9.85
C ALA A 48 0.37 3.17 -8.55
N SER A 49 1.14 4.20 -8.20
CA SER A 49 1.89 4.27 -6.94
C SER A 49 0.98 4.22 -5.73
N ALA A 50 -0.14 4.95 -5.77
CA ALA A 50 -1.14 4.93 -4.71
C ALA A 50 -1.75 3.54 -4.53
N PHE A 51 -2.16 2.88 -5.61
CA PHE A 51 -2.75 1.54 -5.53
C PHE A 51 -1.77 0.49 -4.98
N VAL A 52 -0.49 0.57 -5.33
CA VAL A 52 0.51 -0.38 -4.81
C VAL A 52 0.82 -0.13 -3.33
N ALA A 53 0.87 1.13 -2.90
CA ALA A 53 1.16 1.51 -1.52
C ALA A 53 -0.04 1.33 -0.56
N ALA A 54 -1.26 1.55 -1.05
CA ALA A 54 -2.47 1.61 -0.24
C ALA A 54 -2.72 0.37 0.62
N PRO A 55 -2.59 -0.89 0.14
CA PRO A 55 -2.86 -2.07 0.96
C PRO A 55 -1.98 -2.14 2.21
N GLY A 56 -0.69 -1.85 2.08
CA GLY A 56 0.25 -1.85 3.20
C GLY A 56 -0.13 -0.81 4.25
N LEU A 57 -0.38 0.42 3.79
CA LEU A 57 -0.74 1.53 4.67
C LEU A 57 -2.11 1.33 5.31
N ALA A 58 -3.13 0.91 4.56
CA ALA A 58 -4.48 0.65 5.06
C ALA A 58 -4.49 -0.48 6.10
N GLY A 59 -3.69 -1.55 5.86
CA GLY A 59 -3.53 -2.63 6.84
C GLY A 59 -2.99 -2.12 8.18
N VAL A 60 -1.96 -1.28 8.15
CA VAL A 60 -1.30 -0.76 9.37
C VAL A 60 -2.13 0.32 10.08
N THR A 61 -2.74 1.23 9.34
CA THR A 61 -3.41 2.41 9.90
C THR A 61 -4.88 2.15 10.22
N LEU A 62 -5.63 1.59 9.26
CA LEU A 62 -7.07 1.41 9.38
C LEU A 62 -7.37 0.08 10.08
N VAL A 63 -6.89 -1.03 9.52
CA VAL A 63 -7.27 -2.37 9.99
C VAL A 63 -6.65 -2.64 11.36
N ARG A 64 -5.32 -2.59 11.47
CA ARG A 64 -4.66 -2.81 12.75
C ARG A 64 -5.13 -1.82 13.81
N GLY A 65 -5.26 -0.54 13.46
CA GLY A 65 -5.73 0.51 14.35
C GLY A 65 -7.11 0.21 14.91
N ALA A 66 -8.07 -0.10 14.02
CA ALA A 66 -9.45 -0.37 14.42
C ALA A 66 -9.61 -1.64 15.25
N TYR A 67 -8.95 -2.74 14.87
CA TYR A 67 -8.99 -3.98 15.65
C TYR A 67 -8.28 -3.85 17.00
N ARG A 68 -7.15 -3.11 17.04
CA ARG A 68 -6.46 -2.85 18.31
C ARG A 68 -7.34 -2.06 19.26
N LEU A 69 -8.02 -1.01 18.81
CA LEU A 69 -8.95 -0.25 19.65
C LEU A 69 -10.12 -1.11 20.11
N GLY A 70 -10.74 -1.88 19.21
CA GLY A 70 -11.81 -2.81 19.59
C GLY A 70 -11.38 -3.78 20.70
N TYR A 71 -10.18 -4.36 20.59
CA TYR A 71 -9.65 -5.25 21.64
C TYR A 71 -9.39 -4.54 22.96
N LEU A 72 -8.96 -3.27 22.94
CA LEU A 72 -8.77 -2.48 24.16
C LEU A 72 -10.10 -2.11 24.80
N ASP A 73 -11.12 -1.80 24.00
CA ASP A 73 -12.47 -1.47 24.46
C ASP A 73 -13.17 -2.70 25.09
N GLU A 74 -12.86 -3.92 24.63
CA GLU A 74 -13.23 -5.18 25.31
C GLU A 74 -12.49 -5.43 26.63
N GLY A 75 -11.57 -4.55 27.03
CA GLY A 75 -10.78 -4.69 28.27
C GLY A 75 -9.57 -5.61 28.16
N ARG A 76 -9.12 -5.97 26.94
CA ARG A 76 -7.92 -6.80 26.77
C ARG A 76 -6.64 -6.01 27.06
N GLY A 77 -5.60 -6.73 27.47
CA GLY A 77 -4.29 -6.13 27.72
C GLY A 77 -3.64 -5.56 26.46
N PHE A 78 -2.77 -4.55 26.64
CA PHE A 78 -2.07 -3.87 25.53
C PHE A 78 -1.33 -4.81 24.58
N TRP A 79 -0.61 -5.81 25.13
CA TRP A 79 0.15 -6.78 24.33
C TRP A 79 -0.76 -7.71 23.54
N GLU A 80 -1.83 -8.18 24.16
CA GLU A 80 -2.80 -9.05 23.53
C GLU A 80 -3.51 -8.35 22.37
N ALA A 81 -3.98 -7.11 22.59
CA ALA A 81 -4.60 -6.29 21.55
C ALA A 81 -3.64 -6.03 20.37
N ASN A 82 -2.36 -5.80 20.65
CA ASN A 82 -1.35 -5.60 19.61
C ASN A 82 -1.07 -6.88 18.81
N LEU A 83 -0.88 -8.02 19.46
CA LEU A 83 -0.56 -9.28 18.78
C LEU A 83 -1.75 -9.76 17.93
N ARG A 84 -2.96 -9.73 18.48
CA ARG A 84 -4.17 -10.17 17.75
C ARG A 84 -4.48 -9.26 16.56
N SER A 85 -4.30 -7.95 16.69
CA SER A 85 -4.52 -7.00 15.58
C SER A 85 -3.51 -7.17 14.43
N MET A 86 -2.33 -7.76 14.65
CA MET A 86 -1.36 -8.06 13.58
C MET A 86 -1.85 -9.13 12.60
N VAL A 87 -2.68 -10.07 13.06
CA VAL A 87 -3.27 -11.09 12.19
C VAL A 87 -4.18 -10.44 11.16
N TRP A 88 -5.08 -9.57 11.63
CA TRP A 88 -6.00 -8.81 10.77
C TRP A 88 -5.26 -7.87 9.82
N MET A 89 -4.21 -7.20 10.30
CA MET A 89 -3.31 -6.40 9.46
C MET A 89 -2.74 -7.23 8.31
N SER A 90 -2.12 -8.36 8.63
CA SER A 90 -1.44 -9.21 7.65
C SER A 90 -2.44 -9.77 6.61
N GLY A 91 -3.61 -10.22 7.07
CA GLY A 91 -4.68 -10.69 6.19
C GLY A 91 -5.19 -9.59 5.25
N ALA A 92 -5.42 -8.38 5.76
CA ALA A 92 -5.85 -7.25 4.94
C ALA A 92 -4.79 -6.81 3.93
N ILE A 93 -3.51 -6.80 4.31
CA ILE A 93 -2.41 -6.49 3.39
C ILE A 93 -2.36 -7.54 2.28
N LEU A 94 -2.41 -8.83 2.62
CA LEU A 94 -2.42 -9.92 1.65
C LEU A 94 -3.59 -9.77 0.68
N ALA A 95 -4.81 -9.64 1.20
CA ALA A 95 -6.02 -9.51 0.40
C ALA A 95 -5.97 -8.27 -0.50
N GLY A 96 -5.53 -7.12 0.03
CA GLY A 96 -5.39 -5.89 -0.74
C GLY A 96 -4.31 -5.99 -1.83
N GLN A 97 -3.18 -6.65 -1.56
CA GLN A 97 -2.14 -6.88 -2.57
C GLN A 97 -2.62 -7.83 -3.68
N LEU A 98 -3.40 -8.87 -3.33
CA LEU A 98 -4.05 -9.74 -4.30
C LEU A 98 -5.05 -8.95 -5.16
N ALA A 99 -5.88 -8.11 -4.54
CA ALA A 99 -6.81 -7.24 -5.25
C ALA A 99 -6.09 -6.32 -6.25
N VAL A 100 -5.02 -5.65 -5.82
CA VAL A 100 -4.21 -4.79 -6.69
C VAL A 100 -3.56 -5.56 -7.85
N ARG A 101 -3.18 -6.81 -7.61
CA ARG A 101 -2.51 -7.65 -8.62
C ARG A 101 -3.48 -8.26 -9.63
N PHE A 102 -4.70 -8.58 -9.21
CA PHE A 102 -5.60 -9.44 -10.00
C PHE A 102 -6.91 -8.76 -10.43
N LEU A 103 -7.35 -7.69 -9.76
CA LEU A 103 -8.60 -7.02 -10.11
C LEU A 103 -8.39 -5.81 -11.05
N PRO A 104 -9.18 -5.68 -12.13
CA PRO A 104 -9.20 -4.45 -12.91
C PRO A 104 -9.85 -3.31 -12.10
N PRO A 105 -9.44 -2.04 -12.29
CA PRO A 105 -8.37 -1.57 -13.18
C PRO A 105 -6.96 -1.69 -12.57
N MET A 106 -6.85 -2.03 -11.29
CA MET A 106 -5.60 -2.01 -10.51
C MET A 106 -4.52 -2.93 -11.08
N ALA A 107 -4.92 -4.11 -11.55
CA ALA A 107 -4.01 -5.08 -12.17
C ALA A 107 -3.29 -4.50 -13.40
N GLY A 108 -3.98 -3.68 -14.20
CA GLY A 108 -3.38 -2.98 -15.34
C GLY A 108 -2.36 -1.93 -14.90
N LEU A 109 -2.76 -1.06 -13.97
CA LEU A 109 -1.87 -0.03 -13.42
C LEU A 109 -0.63 -0.61 -12.73
N SER A 110 -0.79 -1.71 -11.99
CA SER A 110 0.31 -2.42 -11.34
C SER A 110 1.27 -3.02 -12.36
N ARG A 111 0.77 -3.58 -13.47
CA ARG A 111 1.61 -4.11 -14.56
C ARG A 111 2.37 -2.98 -15.25
N ASP A 112 1.69 -1.90 -15.62
CA ASP A 112 2.32 -0.75 -16.28
C ASP A 112 3.45 -0.16 -15.44
N LEU A 113 3.28 -0.09 -14.11
CA LEU A 113 4.32 0.36 -13.19
C LEU A 113 5.54 -0.59 -13.20
N ARG A 114 5.30 -1.90 -13.19
CA ARG A 114 6.39 -2.91 -13.27
C ARG A 114 7.10 -2.88 -14.62
N ASP A 115 6.39 -2.61 -15.70
CA ASP A 115 7.00 -2.55 -17.03
C ASP A 115 7.82 -1.26 -17.19
N ALA A 116 7.37 -0.13 -16.61
CA ALA A 116 8.18 1.08 -16.50
C ALA A 116 9.44 0.86 -15.66
N ASP A 117 9.35 0.11 -14.56
CA ASP A 117 10.52 -0.30 -13.76
C ASP A 117 11.51 -1.12 -14.59
N ARG A 118 11.02 -2.14 -15.30
CA ARG A 118 11.83 -2.99 -16.17
C ARG A 118 12.54 -2.19 -17.24
N ALA A 119 11.85 -1.25 -17.90
CA ALA A 119 12.43 -0.40 -18.93
C ALA A 119 13.58 0.46 -18.39
N VAL A 120 13.40 1.06 -17.20
CA VAL A 120 14.46 1.83 -16.54
C VAL A 120 15.66 0.95 -16.17
N TRP A 121 15.40 -0.26 -15.68
CA TRP A 121 16.47 -1.22 -15.34
C TRP A 121 17.20 -1.75 -16.57
N SER A 122 16.49 -2.09 -17.65
CA SER A 122 17.11 -2.54 -18.90
C SER A 122 18.00 -1.46 -19.51
N GLU A 123 17.57 -0.20 -19.46
CA GLU A 123 18.38 0.95 -19.89
C GLU A 123 19.66 1.09 -19.04
N ARG A 124 19.54 0.97 -17.70
CA ARG A 124 20.69 1.02 -16.79
C ARG A 124 21.67 -0.13 -17.03
N LEU A 125 21.17 -1.34 -17.18
CA LEU A 125 21.98 -2.53 -17.48
C LEU A 125 22.63 -2.43 -18.86
N GLY A 126 21.92 -1.93 -19.87
CA GLY A 126 22.48 -1.69 -21.21
C GLY A 126 23.65 -0.72 -21.19
N ARG A 127 23.56 0.36 -20.40
CA ARG A 127 24.69 1.30 -20.19
C ARG A 127 25.86 0.64 -19.47
N TRP A 128 25.58 -0.16 -18.44
CA TRP A 128 26.64 -0.88 -17.71
C TRP A 128 27.35 -1.93 -18.57
N MET A 129 26.62 -2.61 -19.46
CA MET A 129 27.18 -3.59 -20.41
C MET A 129 27.81 -2.94 -21.67
N GLY A 130 27.92 -1.60 -21.73
CA GLY A 130 28.48 -0.90 -22.88
C GLY A 130 27.66 -1.02 -24.18
N ARG A 131 26.39 -1.46 -24.09
CA ARG A 131 25.51 -1.66 -25.26
C ARG A 131 24.68 -0.44 -25.61
N ALA A 132 24.57 0.53 -24.70
CA ALA A 132 23.82 1.77 -24.93
C ALA A 132 24.81 2.90 -25.24
N ARG A 133 24.81 3.37 -26.49
CA ARG A 133 25.25 4.73 -26.84
C ARG A 133 24.09 5.69 -26.60
#